data_AF-B8DZE8-F1
#
_entry.id   AF-B8DZE8-F1
#
_cell.length_a   1.000
_cell.length_b   1.000
_cell.length_c   1.000
_cell.angle_alpha   90.00
_cell.angle_beta   90.00
_cell.angle_gamma   90.00
#
_symmetry.space_group_name_H-M   'P 1'
#
loop_
_entity.id
_entity.type
_entity.pdbx_description
1 polymer ?
#
loop_
_entity_poly.entity_id
_entity_poly.type
_entity_poly.pdbx_seq_one_letter_code
_entity_poly.pdbx_strand_id
1 'polypeptide(L)'
;MLAEVIDIAEKKRISIDYEELIDKIEENSSFEIYPLDINVLRMLKDVPNIYELHDKIIVATAKLLDAKVITKDVDIQNSKLVETIW
;
A
#
# COMPACT_ATOMS: atom_id res chain seq x y z
N MET A 1 0.01 0.21 4.07
CA MET A 1 -1.06 -0.76 3.70
C MET A 1 -2.15 -0.79 4.78
N LEU A 2 -3.43 -1.04 4.47
CA LEU A 2 -4.50 -1.11 5.49
C LEU A 2 -4.21 -2.13 6.62
N ALA A 3 -3.58 -3.26 6.28
CA ALA A 3 -3.15 -4.25 7.27
C ALA A 3 -2.17 -3.70 8.33
N GLU A 4 -1.27 -2.79 7.94
CA GLU A 4 -0.34 -2.15 8.88
C GLU A 4 -1.05 -1.18 9.81
N VAL A 5 -2.16 -0.57 9.36
CA VAL A 5 -2.97 0.32 10.21
C VAL A 5 -3.58 -0.47 11.37
N ILE A 6 -4.09 -1.68 11.10
CA ILE A 6 -4.59 -2.60 12.14
C ILE A 6 -3.47 -2.93 13.14
N ASP A 7 -2.31 -3.35 12.64
CA ASP A 7 -1.18 -3.75 13.49
C ASP A 7 -0.69 -2.59 14.40
N ILE A 8 -0.66 -1.36 13.89
CA ILE A 8 -0.30 -0.16 14.66
C ILE A 8 -1.36 0.18 15.70
N ALA A 9 -2.65 0.07 15.36
CA ALA A 9 -3.77 0.34 16.26
C ALA A 9 -3.78 -0.67 17.42
N GLU A 10 -3.60 -1.96 17.13
CA GLU A 10 -3.55 -3.03 18.15
C GLU A 10 -2.35 -2.87 19.09
N LYS A 11 -1.21 -2.42 18.57
CA LYS A 11 -0.01 -2.13 19.37
C LYS A 11 -0.14 -0.87 20.24
N LYS A 12 -1.33 -0.23 20.29
CA LYS A 12 -1.67 0.99 21.06
C LYS A 12 -0.74 2.17 20.78
N ARG A 13 -0.10 2.20 19.61
CA ARG A 13 0.80 3.31 19.24
C ARG A 13 0.02 4.55 18.83
N ILE A 14 -1.24 4.38 18.42
CA ILE A 14 -2.17 5.44 18.03
C ILE A 14 -3.59 5.02 18.46
N SER A 15 -4.41 5.96 18.94
CA SER A 15 -5.84 5.72 19.16
C SER A 15 -6.59 5.98 17.86
N ILE A 16 -6.64 4.98 16.99
CA ILE A 16 -7.46 4.99 15.77
C ILE A 16 -8.59 3.98 15.95
N ASP A 17 -9.81 4.40 15.63
CA ASP A 17 -10.92 3.48 15.39
C ASP A 17 -10.78 2.98 13.95
N TYR A 18 -10.46 1.69 13.82
CA TYR A 18 -10.22 1.07 12.52
C TYR A 18 -11.50 0.98 11.69
N GLU A 19 -12.64 0.68 12.32
CA GLU A 19 -13.92 0.56 11.62
C GLU A 19 -14.35 1.92 11.09
N GLU A 20 -14.25 2.97 11.92
CA GLU A 20 -14.56 4.34 11.49
C GLU A 20 -13.65 4.80 10.32
N LEU A 21 -12.39 4.36 10.28
CA LEU A 21 -11.48 4.65 9.18
C LEU A 21 -11.91 3.96 7.89
N ILE A 22 -12.28 2.67 7.96
CA ILE A 22 -12.72 1.91 6.79
C ILE A 22 -14.02 2.48 6.25
N ASP A 23 -15.01 2.76 7.10
CA ASP A 23 -16.28 3.36 6.70
C ASP A 23 -16.05 4.67 5.91
N LYS A 24 -15.17 5.56 6.41
CA LYS A 24 -14.83 6.82 5.72
C LYS A 24 -14.14 6.62 4.36
N ILE A 25 -13.35 5.57 4.22
CA ILE A 25 -12.69 5.24 2.94
C ILE A 25 -13.73 4.70 1.96
N GLU A 26 -14.60 3.78 2.40
CA GLU A 26 -15.62 3.16 1.55
C GLU A 26 -16.72 4.14 1.12
N GLU A 27 -17.11 5.09 1.98
CA GLU A 27 -18.08 6.13 1.65
C GLU A 27 -17.55 7.18 0.66
N ASN A 28 -16.22 7.29 0.50
CA ASN A 28 -15.59 8.30 -0.34
C ASN A 28 -15.20 7.74 -1.70
N SER A 29 -15.92 8.16 -2.75
CA SER A 29 -15.69 7.74 -4.14
C SER A 29 -14.31 8.11 -4.72
N SER A 30 -13.50 8.88 -4.01
CA SER A 30 -12.13 9.23 -4.41
C SER A 30 -11.13 8.14 -4.05
N PHE A 31 -11.53 7.14 -3.26
CA PHE A 31 -10.69 6.03 -2.84
C PHE A 31 -11.29 4.70 -3.31
N GLU A 32 -10.40 3.74 -3.59
CA GLU A 32 -10.77 2.37 -3.91
C GLU A 32 -9.86 1.43 -3.10
N ILE A 33 -10.47 0.49 -2.37
CA ILE A 33 -9.75 -0.55 -1.64
C ILE A 33 -9.41 -1.66 -2.62
N TYR A 34 -8.14 -1.76 -2.99
CA TYR A 34 -7.67 -2.79 -3.91
C TYR A 34 -7.25 -4.07 -3.16
N PRO A 35 -7.80 -5.26 -3.50
CA PRO A 35 -7.52 -6.49 -2.79
C PRO A 35 -6.12 -7.05 -3.10
N LEU A 36 -5.52 -7.76 -2.14
CA LEU A 36 -4.36 -8.63 -2.40
C LEU A 36 -4.84 -9.91 -3.10
N ASP A 37 -4.86 -9.89 -4.43
CA ASP A 37 -5.32 -10.99 -5.27
C ASP A 37 -4.16 -11.72 -5.96
N ILE A 38 -4.49 -12.74 -6.77
CA ILE A 38 -3.48 -13.51 -7.49
C ILE A 38 -2.72 -12.67 -8.53
N ASN A 39 -3.29 -11.57 -9.04
CA ASN A 39 -2.64 -10.71 -10.00
C ASN A 39 -1.54 -9.88 -9.32
N VAL A 40 -1.82 -9.34 -8.14
CA VAL A 40 -0.82 -8.68 -7.29
C VAL A 40 0.29 -9.66 -6.91
N LEU A 41 -0.07 -10.87 -6.46
CA LEU A 41 0.92 -11.90 -6.10
C LEU A 41 1.84 -12.26 -7.28
N ARG A 42 1.29 -12.34 -8.50
CA ARG A 42 2.10 -12.58 -9.71
C ARG A 42 3.01 -11.41 -10.05
N MET A 43 2.59 -10.19 -9.77
CA MET A 43 3.38 -8.97 -10.01
C MET A 43 4.54 -8.82 -9.02
N LEU A 44 4.49 -9.45 -7.83
CA LEU A 44 5.58 -9.40 -6.85
C LEU A 44 6.94 -9.85 -7.41
N LYS A 45 6.96 -10.79 -8.37
CA LYS A 45 8.20 -11.26 -9.00
C LYS A 45 8.89 -10.16 -9.83
N ASP A 46 8.12 -9.16 -10.27
CA ASP A 46 8.55 -8.06 -11.14
C ASP A 46 8.90 -6.79 -10.35
N VAL A 47 9.05 -6.92 -9.03
CA VAL A 47 9.47 -5.89 -8.07
C VAL A 47 10.76 -6.32 -7.36
N PRO A 48 11.94 -6.25 -8.02
CA PRO A 48 13.21 -6.58 -7.40
C PRO A 48 13.63 -5.50 -6.39
N ASN A 49 14.54 -5.83 -5.47
CA ASN A 49 15.22 -4.89 -4.55
C ASN A 49 14.33 -4.12 -3.56
N ILE A 50 13.04 -4.44 -3.46
CA ILE A 50 12.20 -4.09 -2.31
C ILE A 50 12.08 -5.33 -1.42
N TYR A 51 12.64 -5.26 -0.21
CA TYR A 51 12.78 -6.42 0.69
C TYR A 51 11.64 -6.56 1.68
N GLU A 52 11.06 -5.44 2.12
CA GLU A 52 9.89 -5.43 2.99
C GLU A 52 8.66 -5.88 2.16
N LEU A 53 7.87 -6.81 2.71
CA LEU A 53 6.81 -7.48 1.96
C LEU A 53 5.62 -6.57 1.70
N HIS A 54 5.22 -5.75 2.67
CA HIS A 54 4.12 -4.80 2.53
C HIS A 54 4.46 -3.73 1.48
N ASP A 55 5.66 -3.17 1.50
CA ASP A 55 6.14 -2.22 0.48
C ASP A 55 6.18 -2.86 -0.90
N LYS A 56 6.64 -4.11 -0.97
CA LYS A 56 6.67 -4.87 -2.22
C LYS A 56 5.28 -5.08 -2.80
N ILE A 57 4.29 -5.35 -1.95
CA ILE A 57 2.88 -5.46 -2.35
C ILE A 57 2.36 -4.11 -2.84
N ILE A 58 2.65 -3.00 -2.16
CA ILE A 58 2.25 -1.66 -2.60
C ILE A 58 2.80 -1.34 -3.99
N VAL A 59 4.09 -1.55 -4.21
CA VAL A 59 4.74 -1.29 -5.50
C VAL A 59 4.20 -2.23 -6.59
N ALA A 60 3.95 -3.49 -6.28
CA ALA A 60 3.36 -4.44 -7.22
C ALA A 60 1.94 -4.04 -7.62
N THR A 61 1.09 -3.64 -6.67
CA THR A 61 -0.26 -3.14 -6.95
C THR A 61 -0.21 -1.88 -7.82
N ALA A 62 0.65 -0.92 -7.48
CA ALA A 62 0.79 0.30 -8.27
C ALA A 62 1.25 0.01 -9.71
N LYS A 63 2.21 -0.90 -9.89
CA LYS A 63 2.68 -1.35 -11.21
C LYS A 63 1.61 -2.07 -12.02
N LEU A 64 0.78 -2.89 -11.37
CA LEU A 64 -0.34 -3.58 -12.00
C LEU A 64 -1.40 -2.59 -12.53
N LEU A 65 -1.61 -1.49 -11.81
CA LEU A 65 -2.62 -0.47 -12.10
C LEU A 65 -2.09 0.72 -12.91
N ASP A 66 -0.80 0.74 -13.27
CA ASP A 66 -0.12 1.90 -13.87
C ASP A 66 -0.32 3.18 -13.03
N ALA A 67 -0.29 3.04 -11.71
CA ALA A 67 -0.54 4.10 -10.75
C ALA A 67 0.76 4.65 -10.13
N LYS A 68 0.70 5.89 -9.65
CA LYS A 68 1.78 6.50 -8.87
C LYS A 68 1.65 6.11 -7.39
N VAL A 69 2.77 5.97 -6.70
CA VAL A 69 2.80 5.71 -5.26
C VAL A 69 3.06 7.02 -4.49
N ILE A 70 2.17 7.34 -3.55
CA ILE A 70 2.40 8.42 -2.58
C ILE A 70 3.24 7.86 -1.43
N THR A 71 4.52 8.24 -1.32
CA THR A 71 5.40 7.69 -0.26
C THR A 71 6.62 8.57 0.06
N LYS A 72 6.98 8.65 1.36
CA LYS A 72 8.26 9.23 1.84
C LYS A 72 9.42 8.24 1.72
N ASP A 73 9.09 6.97 1.47
CA ASP A 73 10.08 5.90 1.53
C ASP A 73 11.11 6.06 0.42
N VAL A 74 12.37 6.28 0.84
CA VAL A 74 13.48 6.57 -0.06
C VAL A 74 13.87 5.34 -0.87
N ASP A 75 13.65 4.13 -0.37
CA ASP A 75 13.94 2.89 -1.09
C ASP A 75 12.94 2.70 -2.24
N ILE A 76 11.64 2.97 -2.00
CA ILE A 76 10.63 2.96 -3.07
C ILE A 76 10.92 4.07 -4.10
N GLN A 77 11.21 5.29 -3.67
CA GLN A 77 11.53 6.41 -4.57
C GLN A 77 12.77 6.11 -5.44
N ASN A 78 13.82 5.53 -4.84
CA ASN A 78 15.05 5.20 -5.56
C ASN A 78 14.93 3.95 -6.43
N SER A 79 13.97 3.08 -6.17
CA SER A 79 13.75 1.86 -6.96
C SER A 79 13.44 2.16 -8.43
N LYS A 80 12.79 3.30 -8.71
CA LYS A 80 12.31 3.71 -10.03
C LYS A 80 11.41 2.65 -10.71
N LEU A 81 10.84 1.73 -9.92
CA LEU A 81 9.96 0.68 -10.42
C LEU A 81 8.56 1.20 -10.75
N VAL A 82 8.16 2.28 -10.11
CA VAL A 82 6.90 3.01 -10.25
C VAL A 82 7.17 4.51 -10.08
N GLU A 83 6.32 5.36 -10.67
CA GLU A 83 6.38 6.79 -10.39
C GLU A 83 5.97 7.06 -8.93
N THR A 84 6.69 7.96 -8.26
CA THR A 84 6.39 8.36 -6.88
C THR A 84 6.10 9.84 -6.78
N ILE A 85 5.19 10.20 -5.88
CA ILE A 85 4.90 11.59 -5.51
C ILE A 85 4.96 11.74 -3.99
N TRP A 86 5.40 12.91 -3.51
CA TRP A 86 5.50 13.21 -2.08
C TRP A 86 5.14 14.67 -1.78
#